data_AF-K2ERZ9-F1
#
_entry.id   AF-K2ERZ9-F1
#
_cell.length_a   1.000
_cell.length_b   1.000
_cell.length_c   1.000
_cell.angle_alpha   90.00
_cell.angle_beta   90.00
_cell.angle_gamma   90.00
#
_symmetry.space_group_name_H-M   'P 1'
#
loop_
_entity.id
_entity.type
_entity.pdbx_description
1 polymer ?
#
loop_
_entity_poly.entity_id
_entity_poly.type
_entity_poly.pdbx_seq_one_letter_code
_entity_poly.pdbx_strand_id
1 'polypeptide(L)'
;MLASLVEKAMKYVLVFLILFTLNLEAKLKDYFKKPINKSGSHTMKGIDFIYMINLDQRPEKFERSLQQLHPWGINPYRFSAVNGWELSVDTITAVGVKYKTGMTLGNMLATYYEKENWKNPVHEYPHKKGRTYFCHCMSLGAIGICLSHLSVLQDAFDSGYETIWIMEDDIEVISDPHILSKWIKKLDKAVGKDGWDILFTDRDTKNNNGHYVPCTSCALRLNFTPSDKKKFAKRYEVTSDIRYIGARFGAYSMIVRRSGMQKLLQFFKKHNIFLP
;
A
#
# COMPACT_ATOMS: atom_id res chain seq x y z
N MET A 1 7.12 -12.56 64.97
CA MET A 1 7.10 -11.20 64.39
C MET A 1 8.02 -11.07 63.16
N LEU A 2 9.22 -11.68 63.13
CA LEU A 2 10.11 -11.68 61.96
C LEU A 2 9.54 -12.41 60.72
N ALA A 3 8.78 -13.50 60.87
CA ALA A 3 8.26 -14.27 59.74
C ALA A 3 7.26 -13.48 58.87
N SER A 4 6.47 -12.57 59.45
CA SER A 4 5.46 -11.79 58.71
C SER A 4 6.06 -10.61 57.91
N LEU A 5 7.28 -10.19 58.25
CA LEU A 5 8.00 -9.12 57.53
C LEU A 5 8.69 -9.65 56.27
N VAL A 6 9.20 -10.89 56.31
CA VAL A 6 9.81 -11.55 55.15
C VAL A 6 8.75 -11.90 54.10
N GLU A 7 7.56 -12.32 54.53
CA GLU A 7 6.45 -12.68 53.63
C GLU A 7 5.83 -11.46 52.92
N LYS A 8 5.78 -10.30 53.60
CA LYS A 8 5.40 -9.03 52.96
C LYS A 8 6.48 -8.52 52.01
N ALA A 9 7.77 -8.62 52.36
CA ALA A 9 8.86 -8.22 51.48
C ALA A 9 8.91 -9.06 50.19
N MET A 10 8.65 -10.38 50.27
CA MET A 10 8.57 -11.25 49.10
C MET A 10 7.38 -10.95 48.19
N LYS A 11 6.23 -10.51 48.73
CA LYS A 11 5.08 -10.10 47.91
C LYS A 11 5.33 -8.80 47.13
N TYR A 12 6.11 -7.87 47.67
CA TYR A 12 6.46 -6.64 46.94
C TYR A 12 7.63 -6.82 45.97
N VAL A 13 8.55 -7.77 46.23
CA VAL A 13 9.62 -8.12 45.28
C VAL A 13 9.08 -8.94 44.10
N LEU A 14 8.05 -9.77 44.30
CA LEU A 14 7.41 -10.53 43.22
C LEU A 14 6.48 -9.71 42.32
N VAL A 15 6.09 -8.49 42.75
CA VAL A 15 5.23 -7.58 41.96
C VAL A 15 6.04 -6.63 41.06
N PHE A 16 7.36 -6.56 41.21
CA PHE A 16 8.22 -5.70 40.39
C PHE A 16 8.96 -6.42 39.24
N LEU A 17 8.69 -7.72 39.06
CA LEU A 17 9.35 -8.57 38.05
C LEU A 17 8.36 -9.18 37.04
N ILE A 18 7.21 -8.54 36.84
CA ILE A 18 6.61 -8.57 35.50
C ILE A 18 7.38 -7.52 34.69
N LEU A 19 8.61 -7.89 34.33
CA LEU A 19 9.27 -7.34 33.15
C LEU A 19 8.29 -7.59 32.01
N PHE A 20 7.50 -6.56 31.74
CA PHE A 20 6.74 -6.34 30.54
C PHE A 20 7.78 -6.43 29.41
N THR A 21 8.11 -7.64 28.98
CA THR A 21 8.60 -7.88 27.64
C THR A 21 7.39 -7.68 26.74
N LEU A 22 6.91 -6.43 26.69
CA LEU A 22 6.36 -5.92 25.46
C LEU A 22 7.49 -6.10 24.46
N ASN A 23 7.45 -7.22 23.76
CA ASN A 23 7.95 -7.24 22.40
C ASN A 23 7.11 -6.17 21.68
N LEU A 24 7.55 -4.91 21.79
CA LEU A 24 7.17 -3.81 20.91
C LEU A 24 7.77 -4.15 19.55
N GLU A 25 7.26 -5.22 18.93
CA GLU A 25 7.46 -5.41 17.51
C GLU A 25 6.61 -4.34 16.83
N ALA A 26 7.28 -3.33 16.26
CA ALA A 26 6.64 -2.26 15.53
C ALA A 26 5.72 -2.87 14.45
N LYS A 27 4.46 -2.47 14.45
CA LYS A 27 3.49 -2.94 13.46
C LYS A 27 3.66 -2.11 12.19
N LEU A 28 3.36 -2.70 11.03
CA LEU A 28 3.47 -1.99 9.75
C LEU A 28 2.81 -0.60 9.76
N LYS A 29 1.67 -0.47 10.46
CA LYS A 29 0.93 0.81 10.58
C LYS A 29 1.73 1.93 11.24
N ASP A 30 2.73 1.60 12.06
CA ASP A 30 3.52 2.58 12.80
C ASP A 30 4.47 3.34 11.86
N TYR A 31 4.65 2.82 10.63
CA TYR A 31 5.42 3.45 9.54
C TYR A 31 4.52 4.19 8.53
N PHE A 32 3.21 4.30 8.79
CA PHE A 32 2.31 5.08 7.94
C PHE A 32 2.45 6.56 8.25
N LYS A 33 2.63 7.36 7.20
CA LYS A 33 2.78 8.80 7.29
C LYS A 33 1.41 9.46 7.40
N LYS A 34 1.24 10.34 8.37
CA LYS A 34 0.00 11.11 8.53
C LYS A 34 -0.02 12.28 7.53
N PRO A 35 -1.19 12.65 6.99
CA PRO A 35 -1.31 13.88 6.20
C PRO A 35 -1.00 15.10 7.07
N ILE A 36 -0.44 16.14 6.44
CA ILE A 36 -0.12 17.42 7.06
C ILE A 36 -1.01 18.49 6.43
N ASN A 37 -1.61 19.37 7.24
CA ASN A 37 -2.44 20.48 6.75
C ASN A 37 -3.58 20.02 5.81
N LYS A 38 -4.27 18.94 6.17
CA LYS A 38 -5.43 18.43 5.43
C LYS A 38 -6.62 19.39 5.62
N SER A 39 -6.74 20.38 4.75
CA SER A 39 -7.76 21.42 4.77
C SER A 39 -8.22 21.78 3.35
N GLY A 40 -9.47 22.21 3.19
CA GLY A 40 -10.04 22.58 1.89
C GLY A 40 -11.01 21.53 1.35
N SER A 41 -11.63 21.83 0.20
CA SER A 41 -12.51 20.90 -0.50
C SER A 41 -11.72 20.13 -1.55
N HIS A 42 -11.52 18.83 -1.31
CA HIS A 42 -10.85 17.90 -2.22
C HIS A 42 -11.83 16.86 -2.73
N THR A 43 -13.02 17.28 -3.13
CA THR A 43 -14.16 16.38 -3.40
C THR A 43 -14.67 16.57 -4.82
N MET A 44 -15.37 15.57 -5.34
CA MET A 44 -16.18 15.70 -6.56
C MET A 44 -17.39 14.76 -6.47
N LYS A 45 -18.34 14.88 -7.39
CA LYS A 45 -19.57 14.08 -7.33
C LYS A 45 -19.29 12.58 -7.27
N GLY A 46 -19.65 11.93 -6.15
CA GLY A 46 -19.45 10.50 -5.93
C GLY A 46 -18.04 10.11 -5.45
N ILE A 47 -17.17 11.08 -5.15
CA ILE A 47 -15.84 10.89 -4.56
C ILE A 47 -15.70 11.84 -3.36
N ASP A 48 -15.53 11.26 -2.18
CA ASP A 48 -15.51 12.01 -0.92
C ASP A 48 -14.18 12.71 -0.68
N PHE A 49 -13.08 12.20 -1.27
CA PHE A 49 -11.77 12.82 -1.16
C PHE A 49 -10.84 12.40 -2.30
N ILE A 50 -10.03 13.34 -2.78
CA ILE A 50 -9.07 13.16 -3.87
C ILE A 50 -7.66 13.41 -3.31
N TYR A 51 -6.79 12.40 -3.43
CA TYR A 51 -5.37 12.47 -3.05
C TYR A 51 -4.48 12.47 -4.28
N MET A 52 -3.40 13.24 -4.23
CA MET A 52 -2.27 13.13 -5.16
C MET A 52 -0.98 12.92 -4.39
N ILE A 53 -0.33 11.78 -4.61
CA ILE A 53 0.92 11.38 -3.97
C ILE A 53 2.07 11.97 -4.77
N ASN A 54 2.90 12.78 -4.12
CA ASN A 54 4.04 13.45 -4.74
C ASN A 54 5.24 13.50 -3.79
N LEU A 55 6.44 13.28 -4.31
CA LEU A 55 7.67 13.48 -3.55
C LEU A 55 7.93 14.98 -3.31
N ASP A 56 8.37 15.35 -2.11
CA ASP A 56 8.68 16.75 -1.77
C ASP A 56 9.78 17.36 -2.63
N GLN A 57 10.74 16.53 -3.07
CA GLN A 57 11.80 16.93 -3.99
C GLN A 57 11.38 17.06 -5.46
N ARG A 58 10.09 16.81 -5.80
CA ARG A 58 9.55 16.93 -7.16
C ARG A 58 8.31 17.81 -7.25
N PRO A 59 8.35 19.07 -6.77
CA PRO A 59 7.19 19.96 -6.81
C PRO A 59 6.73 20.26 -8.24
N GLU A 60 7.62 20.23 -9.23
CA GLU A 60 7.33 20.48 -10.64
C GLU A 60 6.37 19.45 -11.24
N LYS A 61 6.46 18.18 -10.80
CA LYS A 61 5.57 17.12 -11.24
C LYS A 61 4.14 17.33 -10.72
N PHE A 62 4.03 17.72 -9.45
CA PHE A 62 2.76 18.04 -8.83
C PHE A 62 2.08 19.23 -9.52
N GLU A 63 2.84 20.31 -9.74
CA GLU A 63 2.34 21.50 -10.44
C GLU A 63 1.83 21.16 -11.85
N ARG A 64 2.59 20.37 -12.62
CA ARG A 64 2.16 19.93 -13.95
C ARG A 64 0.87 19.11 -13.91
N SER A 65 0.69 18.25 -12.90
CA SER A 65 -0.53 17.48 -12.74
C SER A 65 -1.72 18.35 -12.31
N LEU A 66 -1.50 19.34 -11.44
CA LEU A 66 -2.51 20.32 -11.07
C LEU A 66 -2.97 21.17 -12.26
N GLN A 67 -2.05 21.64 -13.09
CA GLN A 67 -2.37 22.43 -14.28
C GLN A 67 -3.32 21.70 -15.23
N GLN A 68 -3.20 20.37 -15.34
CA GLN A 68 -4.10 19.55 -16.16
C GLN A 68 -5.49 19.37 -15.54
N LEU A 69 -5.60 19.39 -14.22
CA LEU A 69 -6.85 19.24 -13.47
C LEU A 69 -7.59 20.58 -13.26
N HIS A 70 -6.85 21.69 -13.26
CA HIS A 70 -7.36 23.04 -13.02
C HIS A 70 -8.52 23.45 -13.94
N PRO A 71 -8.52 23.18 -15.26
CA PRO A 71 -9.66 23.49 -16.15
C PRO A 71 -10.97 22.82 -15.73
N TRP A 72 -10.89 21.75 -14.93
CA TRP A 72 -12.03 20.99 -14.43
C TRP A 72 -12.37 21.33 -12.97
N GLY A 73 -11.68 22.30 -12.35
CA GLY A 73 -11.91 22.67 -10.94
C GLY A 73 -11.60 21.55 -9.94
N ILE A 74 -10.80 20.55 -10.34
CA ILE A 74 -10.41 19.42 -9.49
C ILE A 74 -9.11 19.75 -8.78
N ASN A 75 -9.17 19.84 -7.45
CA ASN A 75 -8.05 20.22 -6.60
C ASN A 75 -7.73 19.05 -5.63
N PRO A 76 -6.86 18.11 -6.01
CA PRO A 76 -6.47 17.02 -5.13
C PRO A 76 -5.66 17.52 -3.93
N TYR A 77 -5.81 16.86 -2.78
CA TYR A 77 -4.91 17.06 -1.65
C TYR A 77 -3.53 16.49 -1.97
N ARG A 78 -2.49 17.32 -1.86
CA ARG A 78 -1.10 16.86 -2.00
C ARG A 78 -0.69 16.04 -0.79
N PHE A 79 -0.56 14.74 -0.95
CA PHE A 79 0.06 13.87 0.03
C PHE A 79 1.58 13.83 -0.20
N SER A 80 2.34 14.26 0.81
CA SER A 80 3.80 14.18 0.79
C SER A 80 4.25 12.72 0.88
N ALA A 81 4.70 12.18 -0.25
CA ALA A 81 5.06 10.78 -0.40
C ALA A 81 6.20 10.34 0.55
N VAL A 82 6.28 9.04 0.80
CA VAL A 82 7.41 8.41 1.47
C VAL A 82 8.54 8.21 0.45
N ASN A 83 9.65 8.92 0.61
CA ASN A 83 10.82 8.72 -0.23
C ASN A 83 11.56 7.45 0.19
N GLY A 84 11.45 6.40 -0.64
CA GLY A 84 12.08 5.11 -0.40
C GLY A 84 13.59 5.17 -0.17
N TRP A 85 14.27 6.12 -0.82
CA TRP A 85 15.73 6.29 -0.72
C TRP A 85 16.20 6.99 0.56
N GLU A 86 15.26 7.59 1.30
CA GLU A 86 15.50 8.25 2.60
C GLU A 86 15.03 7.39 3.78
N LEU A 87 14.49 6.19 3.53
CA LEU A 87 14.09 5.27 4.60
C LEU A 87 15.31 4.82 5.41
N SER A 88 15.15 4.73 6.72
CA SER A 88 16.16 4.08 7.55
C SER A 88 16.19 2.56 7.29
N VAL A 89 17.34 1.94 7.55
CA VAL A 89 17.49 0.48 7.54
C VAL A 89 16.53 -0.21 8.52
N ASP A 90 16.25 0.42 9.66
CA ASP A 90 15.32 -0.13 10.66
C ASP A 90 13.89 -0.15 10.11
N THR A 91 13.48 0.92 9.40
CA THR A 91 12.20 0.95 8.70
C THR A 91 12.12 -0.16 7.66
N ILE A 92 13.13 -0.30 6.80
CA ILE A 92 13.18 -1.34 5.76
C ILE A 92 13.06 -2.74 6.39
N THR A 93 13.82 -2.98 7.47
CA THR A 93 13.81 -4.26 8.19
C THR A 93 12.44 -4.55 8.81
N ALA A 94 11.73 -3.54 9.29
CA ALA A 94 10.45 -3.70 9.97
C ALA A 94 9.26 -3.90 9.02
N VAL A 95 9.29 -3.29 7.83
CA VAL A 95 8.12 -3.30 6.93
C VAL A 95 8.05 -4.51 6.01
N GLY A 96 9.17 -5.17 5.73
CA GLY A 96 9.22 -6.37 4.88
C GLY A 96 8.82 -7.67 5.59
N VAL A 97 8.97 -8.81 4.91
CA VAL A 97 8.62 -10.12 5.46
C VAL A 97 9.82 -10.77 6.14
N LYS A 98 9.75 -10.96 7.46
CA LYS A 98 10.76 -11.73 8.21
C LYS A 98 10.65 -13.22 7.89
N TYR A 99 11.75 -13.81 7.45
CA TYR A 99 11.83 -15.23 7.17
C TYR A 99 11.74 -16.08 8.43
N LYS A 100 10.93 -17.12 8.36
CA LYS A 100 10.82 -18.20 9.35
C LYS A 100 11.17 -19.53 8.69
N THR A 101 11.76 -20.43 9.46
CA THR A 101 12.09 -21.78 9.00
C THR A 101 10.86 -22.45 8.37
N GLY A 102 11.03 -23.01 7.17
CA GLY A 102 9.96 -23.67 6.41
C GLY A 102 9.23 -22.75 5.41
N MET A 103 9.46 -21.44 5.43
CA MET A 103 9.03 -20.57 4.33
C MET A 103 9.85 -20.86 3.08
N THR A 104 9.22 -20.87 1.91
CA THR A 104 9.88 -21.11 0.63
C THR A 104 9.24 -20.31 -0.50
N LEU A 105 10.05 -19.91 -1.48
CA LEU A 105 9.60 -19.37 -2.77
C LEU A 105 9.86 -20.37 -3.91
N GLY A 106 10.07 -21.64 -3.59
CA GLY A 106 10.59 -22.62 -4.54
C GLY A 106 11.96 -22.16 -5.05
N ASN A 107 12.09 -22.08 -6.37
CA ASN A 107 13.34 -21.68 -7.04
C ASN A 107 13.38 -20.18 -7.39
N MET A 108 12.64 -19.32 -6.68
CA MET A 108 12.70 -17.87 -6.86
C MET A 108 13.60 -17.21 -5.82
N LEU A 109 14.40 -16.26 -6.30
CA LEU A 109 15.16 -15.34 -5.46
C LEU A 109 14.21 -14.34 -4.79
N ALA A 110 14.65 -13.79 -3.67
CA ALA A 110 14.04 -12.63 -3.02
C ALA A 110 15.07 -11.52 -2.88
N THR A 111 14.61 -10.29 -2.68
CA THR A 111 15.48 -9.15 -2.38
C THR A 111 15.57 -8.95 -0.88
N TYR A 112 16.75 -8.65 -0.37
CA TYR A 112 16.93 -8.11 0.96
C TYR A 112 17.94 -6.96 0.92
N TYR A 113 18.01 -6.22 2.02
CA TYR A 113 18.91 -5.08 2.19
C TYR A 113 19.79 -5.32 3.42
N GLU A 114 21.10 -5.35 3.22
CA GLU A 114 22.08 -5.56 4.30
C GLU A 114 22.20 -4.34 5.18
N LYS A 115 22.42 -4.52 6.49
CA LYS A 115 22.40 -3.38 7.40
C LYS A 115 23.51 -2.39 7.10
N GLU A 116 24.66 -2.92 6.74
CA GLU A 116 25.90 -2.20 6.43
C GLU A 116 25.87 -1.57 5.02
N ASN A 117 25.00 -2.05 4.12
CA ASN A 117 24.94 -1.60 2.72
C ASN A 117 23.50 -1.54 2.17
N TRP A 118 22.56 -1.05 2.99
CA TRP A 118 21.12 -1.18 2.74
C TRP A 118 20.61 -0.42 1.51
N LYS A 119 21.43 0.48 0.92
CA LYS A 119 21.07 1.18 -0.32
C LYS A 119 21.21 0.30 -1.56
N ASN A 120 21.96 -0.80 -1.45
CA ASN A 120 22.19 -1.74 -2.53
C ASN A 120 21.40 -3.03 -2.26
N PRO A 121 20.47 -3.43 -3.15
CA PRO A 121 19.72 -4.66 -2.99
C PRO A 121 20.64 -5.87 -3.18
N VAL A 122 20.42 -6.91 -2.39
CA VAL A 122 21.04 -8.23 -2.57
C VAL A 122 19.96 -9.26 -2.86
N HIS A 123 20.26 -10.22 -3.71
CA HIS A 123 19.33 -11.25 -4.15
C HIS A 123 19.82 -12.63 -3.73
N GLU A 124 18.96 -13.40 -3.07
CA GLU A 124 19.27 -14.76 -2.66
C GLU A 124 18.00 -15.60 -2.52
N TYR A 125 18.18 -16.92 -2.44
CA TYR A 125 17.11 -17.79 -1.98
C TYR A 125 16.85 -17.54 -0.49
N PRO A 126 15.60 -17.31 -0.06
CA PRO A 126 15.31 -17.08 1.35
C PRO A 126 15.68 -18.27 2.22
N HIS A 127 16.60 -18.06 3.18
CA HIS A 127 17.10 -19.12 4.04
C HIS A 127 17.45 -18.66 5.47
N LYS A 128 17.76 -17.37 5.66
CA LYS A 128 18.27 -16.87 6.95
C LYS A 128 17.14 -16.49 7.90
N LYS A 129 16.98 -17.23 9.00
CA LYS A 129 16.00 -16.94 10.07
C LYS A 129 16.12 -15.50 10.56
N GLY A 130 14.99 -14.79 10.61
CA GLY A 130 14.91 -13.41 11.08
C GLY A 130 15.33 -12.34 10.05
N ARG A 131 15.90 -12.71 8.90
CA ARG A 131 16.18 -11.77 7.81
C ARG A 131 14.87 -11.31 7.18
N THR A 132 14.79 -10.03 6.86
CA THR A 132 13.66 -9.43 6.16
C THR A 132 13.87 -9.52 4.65
N TYR A 133 12.87 -10.03 3.95
CA TYR A 133 12.86 -10.15 2.49
C TYR A 133 11.68 -9.41 1.86
N PHE A 134 11.90 -9.04 0.60
CA PHE A 134 10.94 -8.44 -0.33
C PHE A 134 10.88 -9.26 -1.61
N CYS A 135 9.91 -8.94 -2.47
CA CYS A 135 9.82 -9.53 -3.80
C CYS A 135 11.12 -9.29 -4.59
N HIS A 136 11.47 -10.24 -5.47
CA HIS A 136 12.67 -10.14 -6.31
C HIS A 136 12.72 -8.80 -7.07
N CYS A 137 13.88 -8.16 -7.07
CA CYS A 137 14.11 -6.83 -7.65
C CYS A 137 13.23 -5.68 -7.10
N MET A 138 12.50 -5.87 -5.99
CA MET A 138 11.77 -4.77 -5.36
C MET A 138 12.76 -3.70 -4.88
N SER A 139 12.63 -2.47 -5.39
CA SER A 139 13.50 -1.35 -5.07
C SER A 139 13.06 -0.59 -3.80
N LEU A 140 13.95 0.22 -3.25
CA LEU A 140 13.62 1.14 -2.15
C LEU A 140 12.47 2.08 -2.53
N GLY A 141 12.51 2.60 -3.77
CA GLY A 141 11.42 3.40 -4.33
C GLY A 141 10.07 2.68 -4.31
N ALA A 142 10.02 1.39 -4.69
CA ALA A 142 8.80 0.59 -4.64
C ALA A 142 8.29 0.37 -3.19
N ILE A 143 9.19 0.25 -2.21
CA ILE A 143 8.82 0.23 -0.78
C ILE A 143 8.18 1.57 -0.38
N GLY A 144 8.79 2.69 -0.79
CA GLY A 144 8.26 4.04 -0.55
C GLY A 144 6.88 4.27 -1.19
N ILE A 145 6.67 3.81 -2.43
CA ILE A 145 5.37 3.84 -3.11
C ILE A 145 4.33 3.05 -2.29
N CYS A 146 4.65 1.81 -1.90
CA CYS A 146 3.73 0.98 -1.10
C CYS A 146 3.35 1.65 0.23
N LEU A 147 4.32 2.21 0.95
CA LEU A 147 4.06 2.94 2.20
C LEU A 147 3.22 4.21 1.96
N SER A 148 3.45 4.93 0.86
CA SER A 148 2.67 6.13 0.52
C SER A 148 1.20 5.80 0.27
N HIS A 149 0.93 4.77 -0.55
CA HIS A 149 -0.44 4.32 -0.80
C HIS A 149 -1.11 3.80 0.48
N LEU A 150 -0.42 2.98 1.28
CA LEU A 150 -0.98 2.48 2.54
C LEU A 150 -1.28 3.59 3.53
N SER A 151 -0.47 4.65 3.54
CA SER A 151 -0.69 5.83 4.38
C SER A 151 -1.96 6.58 3.97
N VAL A 152 -2.13 6.83 2.67
CA VAL A 152 -3.35 7.47 2.13
C VAL A 152 -4.60 6.62 2.37
N LEU A 153 -4.51 5.30 2.16
CA LEU A 153 -5.60 4.37 2.44
C LEU A 153 -5.97 4.37 3.92
N GLN A 154 -4.98 4.38 4.82
CA GLN A 154 -5.21 4.44 6.26
C GLN A 154 -5.91 5.74 6.65
N ASP A 155 -5.40 6.87 6.20
CA ASP A 155 -5.96 8.19 6.48
C ASP A 155 -7.41 8.31 5.98
N ALA A 156 -7.68 7.87 4.74
CA ALA A 156 -9.02 7.86 4.19
C ALA A 156 -9.98 6.94 4.96
N PHE A 157 -9.51 5.75 5.36
CA PHE A 157 -10.30 4.83 6.16
C PHE A 157 -10.66 5.42 7.53
N ASP A 158 -9.68 6.02 8.21
CA ASP A 158 -9.84 6.66 9.52
C ASP A 158 -10.70 7.94 9.44
N SER A 159 -10.65 8.64 8.30
CA SER A 159 -11.50 9.81 8.02
C SER A 159 -12.96 9.45 7.71
N GLY A 160 -13.31 8.16 7.66
CA GLY A 160 -14.67 7.71 7.38
C GLY A 160 -15.11 7.86 5.93
N TYR A 161 -14.18 8.06 4.98
CA TYR A 161 -14.52 8.16 3.57
C TYR A 161 -15.02 6.82 3.01
N GLU A 162 -16.01 6.91 2.13
CA GLU A 162 -16.62 5.78 1.43
C GLU A 162 -15.95 5.53 0.08
N THR A 163 -15.60 6.62 -0.62
CA THR A 163 -15.01 6.56 -1.97
C THR A 163 -13.94 7.62 -2.11
N ILE A 164 -12.72 7.20 -2.42
CA ILE A 164 -11.60 8.11 -2.65
C ILE A 164 -11.04 7.93 -4.05
N TRP A 165 -10.40 8.97 -4.55
CA TRP A 165 -9.57 8.89 -5.75
C TRP A 165 -8.12 9.15 -5.37
N ILE A 166 -7.23 8.22 -5.70
CA ILE A 166 -5.79 8.32 -5.45
C ILE A 166 -5.09 8.43 -6.80
N MET A 167 -4.17 9.40 -6.91
CA MET A 167 -3.31 9.61 -8.07
C MET A 167 -1.85 9.75 -7.66
N GLU A 168 -0.93 9.38 -8.55
CA GLU A 168 0.48 9.79 -8.52
C GLU A 168 0.67 11.14 -9.23
N ASP A 169 1.89 11.68 -9.19
CA ASP A 169 2.25 13.03 -9.68
C ASP A 169 2.62 13.11 -11.18
N ASP A 170 2.35 12.04 -11.93
CA ASP A 170 2.66 11.94 -13.36
C ASP A 170 1.46 11.50 -14.21
N ILE A 171 0.26 11.91 -13.79
CA ILE A 171 -0.96 11.70 -14.56
C ILE A 171 -0.99 12.51 -15.87
N GLU A 172 -1.77 11.99 -16.82
CA GLU A 172 -2.14 12.66 -18.06
C GLU A 172 -3.68 12.74 -18.15
N VAL A 173 -4.23 13.95 -18.18
CA VAL A 173 -5.67 14.17 -18.31
C VAL A 173 -6.07 14.16 -19.79
N ILE A 174 -6.61 13.03 -20.24
CA ILE A 174 -6.99 12.84 -21.66
C ILE A 174 -8.44 13.24 -21.98
N SER A 175 -9.26 13.54 -20.97
CA SER A 175 -10.68 13.88 -21.09
C SER A 175 -11.22 14.47 -19.78
N ASP A 176 -12.44 15.02 -19.79
CA ASP A 176 -13.13 15.53 -18.59
C ASP A 176 -13.22 14.47 -17.47
N PRO A 177 -12.52 14.64 -16.34
CA PRO A 177 -12.54 13.65 -15.25
C PRO A 177 -13.90 13.53 -14.56
N HIS A 178 -14.84 14.46 -14.73
CA HIS A 178 -16.19 14.33 -14.16
C HIS A 178 -16.94 13.11 -14.67
N ILE A 179 -16.53 12.55 -15.83
CA ILE A 179 -17.04 11.28 -16.35
C ILE A 179 -16.89 10.12 -15.35
N LEU A 180 -15.89 10.18 -14.46
CA LEU A 180 -15.68 9.17 -13.41
C LEU A 180 -16.92 9.00 -12.53
N SER A 181 -17.62 10.09 -12.22
CA SER A 181 -18.89 10.06 -11.47
C SER A 181 -19.96 9.21 -12.16
N LYS A 182 -19.99 9.24 -13.51
CA LYS A 182 -20.91 8.43 -14.32
C LYS A 182 -20.49 6.95 -14.29
N TRP A 183 -19.20 6.66 -14.38
CA TRP A 183 -18.69 5.29 -14.33
C TRP A 183 -18.89 4.63 -12.96
N ILE A 184 -18.70 5.36 -11.86
CA ILE A 184 -19.02 4.90 -10.50
C ILE A 184 -20.49 4.47 -10.44
N LYS A 185 -21.43 5.33 -10.88
CA LYS A 185 -22.87 5.01 -10.90
C LYS A 185 -23.20 3.81 -11.80
N LYS A 186 -22.54 3.72 -12.97
CA LYS A 186 -22.74 2.61 -13.91
C LYS A 186 -22.29 1.30 -13.27
N LEU A 187 -21.16 1.30 -12.59
CA LEU A 187 -20.62 0.13 -11.90
C LEU A 187 -21.50 -0.26 -10.71
N ASP A 188 -21.94 0.69 -9.90
CA ASP A 188 -22.88 0.45 -8.79
C ASP A 188 -24.18 -0.19 -9.27
N LYS A 189 -24.71 0.24 -10.42
CA LYS A 189 -25.90 -0.38 -11.02
C LYS A 189 -25.62 -1.79 -11.54
N ALA A 190 -24.43 -2.04 -12.07
CA ALA A 190 -24.08 -3.31 -12.71
C ALA A 190 -23.76 -4.42 -11.70
N VAL A 191 -23.05 -4.10 -10.61
CA VAL A 191 -22.56 -5.11 -9.65
C VAL A 191 -22.95 -4.81 -8.20
N GLY A 192 -23.65 -3.71 -7.94
CA GLY A 192 -23.95 -3.23 -6.58
C GLY A 192 -22.81 -2.37 -6.01
N LYS A 193 -23.13 -1.49 -5.06
CA LYS A 193 -22.16 -0.59 -4.41
C LYS A 193 -21.02 -1.38 -3.73
N ASP A 194 -21.33 -2.55 -3.17
CA ASP A 194 -20.37 -3.43 -2.50
C ASP A 194 -19.79 -4.53 -3.42
N GLY A 195 -20.17 -4.53 -4.70
CA GLY A 195 -19.73 -5.52 -5.69
C GLY A 195 -18.36 -5.26 -6.28
N TRP A 196 -17.71 -4.15 -5.94
CA TRP A 196 -16.40 -3.77 -6.44
C TRP A 196 -15.60 -2.99 -5.39
N ASP A 197 -14.27 -3.09 -5.45
CA ASP A 197 -13.36 -2.48 -4.48
C ASP A 197 -12.51 -1.35 -5.08
N ILE A 198 -12.07 -1.53 -6.33
CA ILE A 198 -11.16 -0.62 -7.02
C ILE A 198 -11.65 -0.44 -8.46
N LEU A 199 -11.68 0.80 -8.93
CA LEU A 199 -11.83 1.19 -10.32
C LEU A 199 -10.56 1.91 -10.74
N PHE A 200 -9.75 1.29 -11.58
CA PHE A 200 -8.58 1.97 -12.14
C PHE A 200 -9.01 2.99 -13.19
N THR A 201 -8.40 4.18 -13.16
CA THR A 201 -8.76 5.33 -14.00
C THR A 201 -7.68 5.69 -15.02
N ASP A 202 -6.73 4.78 -15.20
CA ASP A 202 -5.56 4.85 -16.07
C ASP A 202 -5.38 3.54 -16.86
N ARG A 203 -4.40 3.52 -17.76
CA ARG A 203 -4.06 2.37 -18.63
C ARG A 203 -2.98 1.50 -18.01
N ASP A 204 -2.94 0.21 -18.38
CA ASP A 204 -1.93 -0.75 -17.92
C ASP A 204 -0.50 -0.20 -18.01
N THR A 205 0.45 -0.74 -17.23
CA THR A 205 1.86 -0.33 -17.32
C THR A 205 2.45 -0.68 -18.69
N LYS A 206 3.31 0.20 -19.23
CA LYS A 206 4.08 -0.06 -20.46
C LYS A 206 5.33 -0.89 -20.16
N ASN A 207 5.69 -1.81 -21.06
CA ASN A 207 7.01 -2.45 -21.04
C ASN A 207 8.09 -1.54 -21.64
N ASN A 208 9.34 -2.02 -21.68
CA ASN A 208 10.49 -1.28 -22.24
C ASN A 208 10.32 -0.92 -23.73
N ASN A 209 9.42 -1.59 -24.45
CA ASN A 209 9.10 -1.30 -25.85
C ASN A 209 7.92 -0.32 -25.99
N GLY A 210 7.41 0.23 -24.88
CA GLY A 210 6.29 1.17 -24.87
C GLY A 210 4.91 0.52 -25.02
N HIS A 211 4.81 -0.81 -25.06
CA HIS A 211 3.54 -1.53 -25.19
C HIS A 211 2.87 -1.73 -23.83
N TYR A 212 1.55 -1.52 -23.78
CA TYR A 212 0.73 -1.83 -22.61
C TYR A 212 0.70 -3.33 -22.33
N VAL A 213 1.06 -3.75 -21.11
CA VAL A 213 1.14 -5.16 -20.73
C VAL A 213 0.15 -5.49 -19.62
N PRO A 214 -0.84 -6.37 -19.87
CA PRO A 214 -1.73 -6.83 -18.81
C PRO A 214 -0.98 -7.74 -17.83
N CYS A 215 -1.22 -7.55 -16.53
CA CYS A 215 -0.84 -8.54 -15.53
C CYS A 215 -1.85 -9.69 -15.51
N THR A 216 -1.37 -10.94 -15.55
CA THR A 216 -2.22 -12.14 -15.56
C THR A 216 -1.86 -13.12 -14.45
N SER A 217 -0.96 -12.74 -13.55
CA SER A 217 -0.44 -13.60 -12.49
C SER A 217 -0.28 -12.81 -11.18
N CYS A 218 0.19 -13.52 -10.15
CA CYS A 218 0.62 -12.93 -8.90
C CYS A 218 2.04 -13.41 -8.60
N ALA A 219 2.87 -12.57 -8.01
CA ALA A 219 4.17 -12.91 -7.48
C ALA A 219 4.04 -13.88 -6.31
N LEU A 220 5.01 -14.78 -6.19
CA LEU A 220 5.12 -15.67 -5.03
C LEU A 220 5.52 -14.87 -3.81
N ARG A 221 4.94 -15.18 -2.65
CA ARG A 221 5.25 -14.55 -1.37
C ARG A 221 5.63 -15.61 -0.35
N LEU A 222 6.54 -15.26 0.55
CA LEU A 222 7.00 -16.17 1.62
C LEU A 222 5.91 -16.53 2.64
N ASN A 223 4.98 -15.61 2.88
CA ASN A 223 4.02 -15.68 3.97
C ASN A 223 2.55 -15.64 3.52
N PHE A 224 2.30 -15.82 2.22
CA PHE A 224 0.95 -15.86 1.67
C PHE A 224 0.91 -16.64 0.36
N THR A 225 -0.01 -17.60 0.26
CA THR A 225 -0.32 -18.28 -0.99
C THR A 225 -1.80 -18.05 -1.30
N PRO A 226 -2.13 -17.45 -2.46
CA PRO A 226 -3.53 -17.29 -2.86
C PRO A 226 -4.21 -18.65 -3.02
N SER A 227 -5.45 -18.76 -2.55
CA SER A 227 -6.25 -19.98 -2.68
C SER A 227 -6.64 -20.30 -4.12
N ASP A 228 -6.84 -19.28 -4.95
CA ASP A 228 -7.17 -19.43 -6.37
C ASP A 228 -6.32 -18.48 -7.22
N LYS A 229 -5.19 -19.00 -7.73
CA LYS A 229 -4.29 -18.25 -8.61
C LYS A 229 -4.91 -17.96 -9.99
N LYS A 230 -5.95 -18.70 -10.41
CA LYS A 230 -6.58 -18.47 -11.71
C LYS A 230 -7.36 -17.16 -11.73
N LYS A 231 -7.75 -16.63 -10.57
CA LYS A 231 -8.44 -15.32 -10.48
C LYS A 231 -7.63 -14.18 -11.08
N PHE A 232 -6.30 -14.17 -10.92
CA PHE A 232 -5.43 -13.10 -11.42
C PHE A 232 -5.44 -12.98 -12.96
N ALA A 233 -5.71 -14.08 -13.67
CA ALA A 233 -5.80 -14.08 -15.12
C ALA A 233 -7.21 -13.72 -15.65
N LYS A 234 -8.24 -13.71 -14.81
CA LYS A 234 -9.63 -13.50 -15.25
C LYS A 234 -9.83 -12.09 -15.79
N ARG A 235 -10.45 -12.01 -16.97
CA ARG A 235 -10.85 -10.76 -17.62
C ARG A 235 -12.18 -10.98 -18.33
N TYR A 236 -13.17 -10.15 -18.03
CA TYR A 236 -14.49 -10.22 -18.67
C TYR A 236 -15.17 -8.85 -18.65
N GLU A 237 -16.06 -8.63 -19.61
CA GLU A 237 -16.84 -7.40 -19.68
C GLU A 237 -17.85 -7.34 -18.53
N VAL A 238 -17.89 -6.22 -17.80
CA VAL A 238 -18.91 -5.92 -16.80
C VAL A 238 -20.00 -5.05 -17.42
N THR A 239 -19.57 -4.08 -18.24
CA THR A 239 -20.43 -3.29 -19.13
C THR A 239 -19.65 -2.95 -20.40
N SER A 240 -20.31 -2.41 -21.42
CA SER A 240 -19.67 -1.93 -22.67
C SER A 240 -18.41 -1.08 -22.50
N ASP A 241 -18.27 -0.38 -21.36
CA ASP A 241 -17.15 0.55 -21.08
C ASP A 241 -16.26 0.08 -19.92
N ILE A 242 -16.63 -1.00 -19.22
CA ILE A 242 -15.96 -1.42 -17.98
C ILE A 242 -15.70 -2.92 -18.04
N ARG A 243 -14.44 -3.28 -17.80
CA ARG A 243 -13.97 -4.67 -17.79
C ARG A 243 -13.44 -5.03 -16.41
N TYR A 244 -13.83 -6.20 -15.92
CA TYR A 244 -13.22 -6.82 -14.75
C TYR A 244 -11.80 -7.26 -15.10
N ILE A 245 -10.84 -6.99 -14.20
CA ILE A 245 -9.47 -7.49 -14.29
C ILE A 245 -9.08 -8.16 -12.97
N GLY A 246 -8.46 -9.34 -13.06
CA GLY A 246 -8.01 -10.09 -11.90
C GLY A 246 -6.72 -9.59 -11.26
N ALA A 247 -5.86 -8.95 -12.06
CA ALA A 247 -4.57 -8.42 -11.65
C ALA A 247 -4.15 -7.26 -12.53
N ARG A 248 -3.27 -6.41 -11.99
CA ARG A 248 -2.72 -5.25 -12.69
C ARG A 248 -1.33 -4.89 -12.16
N PHE A 249 -0.48 -4.38 -13.06
CA PHE A 249 0.75 -3.67 -12.69
C PHE A 249 0.46 -2.18 -12.50
N GLY A 250 1.10 -1.59 -11.49
CA GLY A 250 0.96 -0.16 -11.19
C GLY A 250 -0.36 0.20 -10.52
N ALA A 251 -0.36 1.37 -9.88
CA ALA A 251 -1.50 1.95 -9.20
C ALA A 251 -1.50 3.49 -9.36
N TYR A 252 -1.14 3.98 -10.55
CA TYR A 252 -0.89 5.41 -10.81
C TYR A 252 -2.16 6.26 -10.62
N SER A 253 -3.33 5.73 -10.98
CA SER A 253 -4.61 6.42 -10.76
C SER A 253 -5.73 5.41 -10.50
N MET A 254 -6.38 5.49 -9.34
CA MET A 254 -7.46 4.58 -8.99
C MET A 254 -8.48 5.20 -8.03
N ILE A 255 -9.75 4.86 -8.24
CA ILE A 255 -10.82 5.07 -7.29
C ILE A 255 -10.92 3.83 -6.40
N VAL A 256 -10.97 4.03 -5.10
CA VAL A 256 -11.00 2.95 -4.10
C VAL A 256 -12.20 3.12 -3.18
N ARG A 257 -13.00 2.07 -3.05
CA ARG A 257 -14.11 1.98 -2.08
C ARG A 257 -13.58 1.66 -0.70
N ARG A 258 -14.35 2.01 0.33
CA ARG A 258 -14.03 1.67 1.73
C ARG A 258 -13.77 0.19 1.96
N SER A 259 -14.52 -0.69 1.32
CA SER A 259 -14.28 -2.13 1.33
C SER A 259 -12.89 -2.49 0.79
N GLY A 260 -12.47 -1.85 -0.31
CA GLY A 260 -11.14 -1.99 -0.90
C GLY A 260 -10.04 -1.47 0.02
N MET A 261 -10.22 -0.28 0.61
CA MET A 261 -9.30 0.28 1.60
C MET A 261 -9.08 -0.70 2.76
N GLN A 262 -10.18 -1.23 3.32
CA GLN A 262 -10.14 -2.17 4.42
C GLN A 262 -9.41 -3.46 4.05
N LYS A 263 -9.75 -4.08 2.91
CA LYS A 263 -9.13 -5.33 2.44
C LYS A 263 -7.62 -5.17 2.24
N LEU A 264 -7.19 -4.09 1.58
CA LEU A 264 -5.78 -3.78 1.37
C LEU A 264 -5.04 -3.56 2.70
N LEU A 265 -5.58 -2.69 3.57
CA LEU A 265 -4.97 -2.40 4.87
C LEU A 265 -4.85 -3.64 5.74
N GLN A 266 -5.91 -4.46 5.83
CA GLN A 266 -5.88 -5.71 6.59
C GLN A 266 -4.83 -6.68 6.03
N PHE A 267 -4.79 -6.84 4.71
CA PHE A 267 -3.85 -7.72 4.06
C PHE A 267 -2.40 -7.31 4.34
N PHE A 268 -2.04 -6.05 4.11
CA PHE A 268 -0.68 -5.57 4.34
C PHE A 268 -0.30 -5.53 5.83
N LYS A 269 -1.21 -5.15 6.73
CA LYS A 269 -0.94 -5.20 8.18
C LYS A 269 -0.71 -6.63 8.70
N LYS A 270 -1.31 -7.63 8.05
CA LYS A 270 -1.15 -9.06 8.40
C LYS A 270 0.09 -9.69 7.74
N HIS A 271 0.37 -9.32 6.49
CA HIS A 271 1.35 -10.01 5.65
C HIS A 271 2.59 -9.18 5.30
N ASN A 272 2.72 -7.96 5.84
CA ASN A 272 3.82 -7.04 5.55
C ASN A 272 3.98 -6.72 4.05
N ILE A 273 4.97 -5.89 3.73
CA ILE A 273 5.27 -5.49 2.36
C ILE A 273 6.10 -6.59 1.69
N PHE A 274 5.49 -7.20 0.68
CA PHE A 274 6.13 -8.10 -0.26
C PHE A 274 5.26 -8.03 -1.51
N LEU A 275 5.60 -7.16 -2.46
CA LEU A 275 4.68 -6.87 -3.56
C LEU A 275 4.28 -8.16 -4.29
N PRO A 276 2.97 -8.39 -4.49
CA PRO A 276 2.45 -9.47 -5.31
C PRO A 276 2.67 -9.19 -6.80
#